data_AF-A0A378MUL4-F1
#
_entry.id   AF-A0A378MUL4-F1
#
_cell.length_a   1.000
_cell.length_b   1.000
_cell.length_c   1.000
_cell.angle_alpha   90.00
_cell.angle_beta   90.00
_cell.angle_gamma   90.00
#
_symmetry.space_group_name_H-M   'P 1'
#
loop_
_entity.id
_entity.type
_entity.pdbx_description
1 polymer ?
#
loop_
_entity_poly.entity_id
_entity_poly.type
_entity_poly.pdbx_seq_one_letter_code
_entity_poly.pdbx_strand_id
1 'polypeptide(L)'
;MQPINIAIAGAGFSSRVFHIPFLKQDARFNIVKVYERTSNNAAEWLPNAETVRDFNALLTPEVDLVLITTPNQTHYAMVKESLLAGKHVLVEKPLVATVAEAEELAELAKRQGKVLYVYQNRRWDSHIATAKSLMEQNLLGELVDCEIRFDRYAKEKNVKVWKESGELGTGLVYDLGVHLIDQALYLFGSRRRCMLMCVISTKGHWLMITLIFSSIMLTVLKWC
;
A
#
# COMPACT_ATOMS: atom_id res chain seq x y z
N MET A 1 -8.12 26.81 7.83
CA MET A 1 -7.08 25.81 8.15
C MET A 1 -5.97 25.98 7.11
N GLN A 2 -4.70 26.02 7.51
CA GLN A 2 -3.60 26.09 6.55
C GLN A 2 -3.56 24.77 5.73
N PRO A 3 -3.36 24.81 4.40
CA PRO A 3 -3.19 23.59 3.60
C PRO A 3 -1.97 22.78 4.07
N ILE A 4 -2.07 21.46 3.98
CA ILE A 4 -0.96 20.53 4.21
C ILE A 4 -0.10 20.53 2.95
N ASN A 5 1.15 20.95 3.08
CA ASN A 5 2.12 20.93 2.00
C ASN A 5 2.70 19.52 1.83
N ILE A 6 2.57 19.00 0.62
CA ILE A 6 2.96 17.64 0.24
C ILE A 6 4.19 17.68 -0.66
N ALA A 7 5.17 16.85 -0.30
CA ALA A 7 6.26 16.46 -1.17
C ALA A 7 6.03 15.03 -1.68
N ILE A 8 6.19 14.80 -2.99
CA ILE A 8 5.99 13.47 -3.59
C ILE A 8 7.35 12.88 -3.97
N ALA A 9 7.70 11.73 -3.40
CA ALA A 9 8.81 10.91 -3.86
C ALA A 9 8.36 9.94 -4.95
N GLY A 10 8.78 10.21 -6.19
CA GLY A 10 8.48 9.41 -7.38
C GLY A 10 7.35 9.99 -8.23
N ALA A 11 7.64 10.34 -9.49
CA ALA A 11 6.65 10.74 -10.50
C ALA A 11 6.28 9.57 -11.45
N GLY A 12 5.90 8.44 -10.84
CA GLY A 12 5.54 7.23 -11.55
C GLY A 12 4.03 7.07 -11.79
N PHE A 13 3.64 5.88 -12.24
CA PHE A 13 2.24 5.51 -12.44
C PHE A 13 1.38 5.69 -11.18
N SER A 14 1.89 5.28 -10.02
CA SER A 14 1.11 5.38 -8.77
C SER A 14 0.80 6.83 -8.43
N SER A 15 1.81 7.71 -8.35
CA SER A 15 1.56 9.13 -8.04
C SER A 15 0.68 9.81 -9.09
N ARG A 16 0.89 9.54 -10.38
CA ARG A 16 0.06 10.10 -11.47
C ARG A 16 -1.42 9.71 -11.38
N VAL A 17 -1.72 8.44 -11.13
CA VAL A 17 -3.08 7.89 -11.30
C VAL A 17 -3.81 7.78 -9.97
N PHE A 18 -3.13 7.37 -8.90
CA PHE A 18 -3.77 7.02 -7.64
C PHE A 18 -3.64 8.06 -6.54
N HIS A 19 -2.82 9.10 -6.72
CA HIS A 19 -2.60 10.12 -5.68
C HIS A 19 -2.90 11.53 -6.17
N ILE A 20 -2.17 12.02 -7.18
CA ILE A 20 -2.26 13.41 -7.66
C ILE A 20 -3.71 13.84 -7.99
N PRO A 21 -4.54 13.04 -8.67
CA PRO A 21 -5.92 13.46 -8.99
C PRO A 21 -6.77 13.71 -7.75
N PHE A 22 -6.62 12.90 -6.69
CA PHE A 22 -7.35 13.06 -5.44
C PHE A 22 -6.83 14.24 -4.63
N LEU A 23 -5.51 14.40 -4.56
CA LEU A 23 -4.87 15.52 -3.86
C LEU A 23 -5.26 16.87 -4.48
N LYS A 24 -5.33 16.97 -5.82
CA LYS A 24 -5.73 18.20 -6.51
C LYS A 24 -7.20 18.59 -6.31
N GLN A 25 -8.07 17.64 -5.98
CA GLN A 25 -9.49 17.91 -5.79
C GLN A 25 -9.81 18.43 -4.39
N ASP A 26 -8.85 18.39 -3.47
CA ASP A 26 -9.06 18.73 -2.07
C ASP A 26 -8.15 19.89 -1.65
N ALA A 27 -8.78 21.05 -1.39
CA ALA A 27 -8.10 22.29 -1.02
C ALA A 27 -7.31 22.20 0.30
N ARG A 28 -7.46 21.12 1.07
CA ARG A 28 -6.64 20.85 2.26
C ARG A 28 -5.22 20.45 1.91
N PHE A 29 -4.92 20.11 0.67
CA PHE A 29 -3.60 19.65 0.23
C PHE A 29 -3.01 20.58 -0.82
N ASN A 30 -1.70 20.81 -0.72
CA ASN A 30 -0.94 21.59 -1.66
C ASN A 30 0.34 20.82 -2.04
N ILE A 31 0.51 20.45 -3.31
CA ILE A 31 1.70 19.72 -3.75
C ILE A 31 2.79 20.73 -4.08
N VAL A 32 3.84 20.78 -3.26
CA VAL A 32 4.91 21.80 -3.34
C VAL A 32 6.18 21.28 -4.00
N LYS A 33 6.50 19.99 -3.84
CA LYS A 33 7.74 19.40 -4.36
C LYS A 33 7.54 18.00 -4.92
N VAL A 34 8.35 17.63 -5.90
CA VAL A 34 8.39 16.28 -6.45
C VAL A 34 9.83 15.83 -6.65
N TYR A 35 10.19 14.68 -6.08
CA TYR A 35 11.47 14.03 -6.34
C TYR A 35 11.35 13.12 -7.56
N GLU A 36 12.18 13.41 -8.57
CA GLU A 36 12.38 12.56 -9.74
C GLU A 36 13.87 12.27 -9.90
N ARG A 37 14.27 11.00 -9.83
CA ARG A 37 15.69 10.62 -9.98
C ARG A 37 16.24 10.91 -11.37
N THR A 38 15.49 10.60 -12.43
CA THR A 38 15.96 10.67 -13.82
C THR A 38 14.92 11.22 -14.81
N SER A 39 13.63 11.14 -14.52
CA SER A 39 12.55 11.58 -15.41
C SER A 39 12.20 13.07 -15.26
N ASN A 40 11.37 13.60 -16.15
CA ASN A 40 10.79 14.96 -16.07
C ASN A 40 9.27 14.92 -16.18
N ASN A 41 8.65 13.84 -15.72
CA ASN A 41 7.23 13.61 -15.91
C ASN A 41 6.39 14.54 -15.04
N ALA A 42 6.90 14.93 -13.86
CA ALA A 42 6.15 15.73 -12.91
C ALA A 42 5.83 17.12 -13.46
N ALA A 43 6.71 17.71 -14.27
CA ALA A 43 6.53 19.04 -14.84
C ALA A 43 5.26 19.14 -15.71
N GLU A 44 4.86 18.05 -16.36
CA GLU A 44 3.63 18.00 -17.17
C GLU A 44 2.37 18.05 -16.28
N TRP A 45 2.38 17.37 -15.13
CA TRP A 45 1.18 17.21 -14.29
C TRP A 45 1.13 18.22 -13.15
N LEU A 46 2.27 18.74 -12.72
CA LEU A 46 2.46 19.60 -11.57
C LEU A 46 3.42 20.75 -11.92
N PRO A 47 3.06 21.64 -12.86
CA PRO A 47 3.95 22.71 -13.32
C PRO A 47 4.35 23.72 -12.21
N ASN A 48 3.58 23.75 -11.11
CA ASN A 48 3.83 24.65 -9.99
C ASN A 48 4.62 23.99 -8.84
N ALA A 49 4.87 22.67 -8.91
CA ALA A 49 5.66 21.98 -7.91
C ALA A 49 7.14 22.02 -8.29
N GLU A 50 8.01 22.24 -7.32
CA GLU A 50 9.45 22.21 -7.52
C GLU A 50 9.91 20.77 -7.75
N THR A 51 10.48 20.47 -8.93
CA THR A 51 11.11 19.18 -9.18
C THR A 51 12.53 19.17 -8.63
N VAL A 52 12.82 18.21 -7.74
CA VAL A 52 14.14 18.01 -7.13
C VAL A 52 14.76 16.67 -7.53
N ARG A 53 16.09 16.61 -7.49
CA ARG A 53 16.90 15.42 -7.86
C ARG A 53 17.52 14.69 -6.69
N ASP A 54 17.50 15.32 -5.52
CA ASP A 54 17.92 14.74 -4.25
C ASP A 54 16.68 14.55 -3.38
N PHE A 55 16.59 13.40 -2.70
CA PHE A 55 15.46 13.11 -1.82
C PHE A 55 15.44 14.06 -0.63
N ASN A 56 16.61 14.43 -0.08
CA ASN A 56 16.70 15.33 1.07
C ASN A 56 16.12 16.72 0.78
N ALA A 57 16.11 17.15 -0.49
CA ALA A 57 15.50 18.42 -0.90
C ALA A 57 13.96 18.43 -0.74
N LEU A 58 13.33 17.28 -0.49
CA LEU A 58 11.92 17.19 -0.08
C LEU A 58 11.69 17.49 1.41
N LEU A 59 12.72 17.41 2.24
CA LEU A 59 12.58 17.44 3.70
C LEU A 59 12.65 18.85 4.30
N THR A 60 12.31 19.86 3.51
CA THR A 60 12.40 21.27 3.88
C THR A 60 11.32 21.67 4.90
N PRO A 61 11.51 22.75 5.69
CA PRO A 61 10.60 23.12 6.78
C PRO A 61 9.15 23.33 6.36
N GLU A 62 8.90 23.80 5.13
CA GLU A 62 7.57 24.06 4.58
C GLU A 62 6.78 22.80 4.21
N VAL A 63 7.42 21.63 4.12
CA VAL A 63 6.76 20.35 3.81
C VAL A 63 6.21 19.72 5.08
N ASP A 64 4.94 19.32 5.07
CA ASP A 64 4.26 18.66 6.19
C ASP A 64 4.21 17.13 6.02
N LEU A 65 3.98 16.68 4.78
CA LEU A 65 3.73 15.28 4.42
C LEU A 65 4.61 14.86 3.25
N VAL A 66 5.30 13.72 3.39
CA VAL A 66 6.00 13.05 2.29
C VAL A 66 5.17 11.86 1.80
N LEU A 67 4.79 11.90 0.52
CA LEU A 67 4.14 10.81 -0.20
C LEU A 67 5.18 9.99 -0.95
N ILE A 68 5.39 8.73 -0.58
CA ILE A 68 6.41 7.85 -1.16
C ILE A 68 5.75 6.83 -2.11
N THR A 69 6.09 6.92 -3.40
CA THR A 69 5.57 6.04 -4.48
C THR A 69 6.69 5.40 -5.31
N THR A 70 7.89 5.35 -4.74
CA THR A 70 9.11 4.80 -5.35
C THR A 70 9.13 3.26 -5.33
N PRO A 71 10.15 2.58 -5.91
CA PRO A 71 10.26 1.13 -5.81
C PRO A 71 10.37 0.64 -4.35
N ASN A 72 9.82 -0.54 -4.06
CA ASN A 72 9.67 -1.09 -2.71
C ASN A 72 10.95 -1.07 -1.86
N GLN A 73 12.11 -1.34 -2.49
CA GLN A 73 13.43 -1.41 -1.85
C GLN A 73 13.85 -0.07 -1.23
N THR A 74 13.27 1.05 -1.69
CA THR A 74 13.61 2.39 -1.22
C THR A 74 12.73 2.86 -0.06
N HIS A 75 11.60 2.17 0.20
CA HIS A 75 10.61 2.64 1.17
C HIS A 75 11.20 2.75 2.58
N TYR A 76 11.94 1.75 3.05
CA TYR A 76 12.46 1.76 4.41
C TYR A 76 13.31 3.01 4.70
N ALA A 77 14.31 3.27 3.86
CA ALA A 77 15.20 4.42 4.01
C ALA A 77 14.42 5.75 3.91
N MET A 78 13.60 5.92 2.88
CA MET A 78 12.86 7.17 2.65
C MET A 78 11.82 7.45 3.75
N VAL A 79 11.12 6.43 4.25
CA VAL A 79 10.18 6.57 5.38
C VAL A 79 10.95 6.97 6.63
N LYS A 80 12.04 6.27 6.95
CA LYS A 80 12.87 6.56 8.12
C LYS A 80 13.40 7.99 8.12
N GLU A 81 14.00 8.42 7.01
CA GLU A 81 14.52 9.77 6.82
C GLU A 81 13.43 10.84 6.94
N SER A 82 12.26 10.61 6.34
CA SER A 82 11.12 11.53 6.44
C SER A 82 10.62 11.68 7.88
N LEU A 83 10.49 10.57 8.61
CA LEU A 83 10.07 10.59 10.02
C LEU A 83 11.10 11.29 10.91
N LEU A 84 12.40 11.05 10.68
CA LEU A 84 13.49 11.73 11.40
C LEU A 84 13.52 13.23 11.12
N ALA A 85 13.14 13.65 9.92
CA ALA A 85 12.95 15.06 9.56
C ALA A 85 11.62 15.67 10.08
N GLY A 86 10.87 14.92 10.92
CA GLY A 86 9.64 15.39 11.53
C GLY A 86 8.46 15.50 10.57
N LYS A 87 8.45 14.74 9.47
CA LYS A 87 7.39 14.76 8.46
C LYS A 87 6.35 13.66 8.73
N HIS A 88 5.10 13.92 8.38
CA HIS A 88 4.13 12.85 8.20
C HIS A 88 4.49 12.06 6.95
N VAL A 89 4.14 10.77 6.90
CA VAL A 89 4.47 9.89 5.79
C VAL A 89 3.26 9.12 5.32
N LEU A 90 2.96 9.22 4.02
CA LEU A 90 2.07 8.32 3.30
C LEU A 90 2.94 7.51 2.34
N VAL A 91 2.93 6.18 2.45
CA VAL A 91 3.80 5.32 1.63
C VAL A 91 2.99 4.27 0.89
N GLU A 92 3.36 4.01 -0.35
CA GLU A 92 2.80 2.92 -1.15
C GLU A 92 3.01 1.55 -0.49
N LYS A 93 2.16 0.62 -0.86
CA LYS A 93 2.28 -0.77 -0.43
C LYS A 93 3.28 -1.52 -1.33
N PRO A 94 3.97 -2.55 -0.80
CA PRO A 94 4.10 -2.89 0.62
C PRO A 94 4.92 -1.83 1.38
N LEU A 95 4.67 -1.67 2.69
CA LEU A 95 5.43 -0.72 3.51
C LEU A 95 6.93 -0.99 3.42
N VAL A 96 7.34 -2.21 3.72
CA VAL A 96 8.71 -2.72 3.67
C VAL A 96 8.68 -4.23 3.47
N ALA A 97 9.85 -4.84 3.30
CA ALA A 97 9.95 -6.25 2.95
C ALA A 97 9.96 -7.17 4.19
N THR A 98 10.33 -6.66 5.37
CA THR A 98 10.40 -7.45 6.61
C THR A 98 9.52 -6.87 7.72
N VAL A 99 9.05 -7.74 8.62
CA VAL A 99 8.28 -7.32 9.80
C VAL A 99 9.14 -6.47 10.73
N ALA A 100 10.41 -6.82 10.93
CA ALA A 100 11.33 -6.08 11.79
C ALA A 100 11.49 -4.61 11.34
N GLU A 101 11.67 -4.37 10.04
CA GLU A 101 11.69 -3.01 9.48
C GLU A 101 10.35 -2.29 9.70
N ALA A 102 9.23 -2.99 9.55
CA ALA A 102 7.90 -2.39 9.69
C ALA A 102 7.65 -1.94 11.14
N GLU A 103 8.02 -2.78 12.11
CA GLU A 103 7.95 -2.50 13.54
C GLU A 103 8.85 -1.33 13.93
N GLU A 104 10.09 -1.31 13.42
CA GLU A 104 11.02 -0.21 13.67
C GLU A 104 10.44 1.14 13.19
N LEU A 105 9.90 1.18 11.97
CA LEU A 105 9.30 2.39 11.42
C LEU A 105 8.04 2.82 12.18
N ALA A 106 7.20 1.87 12.60
CA ALA A 106 6.02 2.16 13.40
C ALA A 106 6.38 2.76 14.77
N GLU A 107 7.39 2.21 15.44
CA GLU A 107 7.88 2.76 16.71
C GLU A 107 8.57 4.11 16.52
N LEU A 108 9.31 4.30 15.43
CA LEU A 108 9.90 5.59 15.09
C LEU A 108 8.83 6.66 14.88
N ALA A 109 7.76 6.35 14.14
CA ALA A 109 6.66 7.28 13.89
C ALA A 109 5.99 7.71 15.21
N LYS A 110 5.75 6.76 16.13
CA LYS A 110 5.23 7.04 17.47
C LYS A 110 6.17 7.96 18.26
N ARG A 111 7.47 7.66 18.30
CA ARG A 111 8.46 8.46 19.03
C ARG A 111 8.55 9.90 18.50
N GLN A 112 8.42 10.09 17.19
CA GLN A 112 8.44 11.41 16.55
C GLN A 112 7.10 12.16 16.65
N GLY A 113 6.04 11.51 17.15
CA GLY A 113 4.68 12.08 17.14
C GLY A 113 4.17 12.32 15.71
N LYS A 114 4.58 11.48 14.76
CA LYS A 114 4.22 11.60 13.34
C LYS A 114 3.32 10.46 12.90
N VAL A 115 2.54 10.75 11.86
CA VAL A 115 1.66 9.76 11.23
C VAL A 115 2.44 9.04 10.15
N LEU A 116 2.51 7.71 10.25
CA LEU A 116 2.93 6.82 9.19
C LEU A 116 1.69 6.06 8.70
N TYR A 117 1.33 6.24 7.43
CA TYR A 117 0.19 5.59 6.82
C TYR A 117 0.61 4.82 5.56
N VAL A 118 0.15 3.57 5.44
CA VAL A 118 0.40 2.73 4.27
C VAL A 118 -0.83 2.82 3.36
N TYR A 119 -0.62 3.05 2.06
CA TYR A 119 -1.69 3.26 1.08
C TYR A 119 -2.42 1.96 0.71
N GLN A 120 -3.19 1.43 1.67
CA GLN A 120 -4.09 0.29 1.49
C GLN A 120 -5.45 0.78 0.98
N ASN A 121 -5.46 1.35 -0.23
CA ASN A 121 -6.62 2.00 -0.82
C ASN A 121 -7.80 1.04 -1.08
N ARG A 122 -7.55 -0.27 -1.18
CA ARG A 122 -8.60 -1.27 -1.46
C ARG A 122 -9.56 -1.55 -0.31
N ARG A 123 -9.34 -0.95 0.87
CA ARG A 123 -10.37 -0.89 1.93
C ARG A 123 -11.61 -0.11 1.49
N TRP A 124 -11.45 0.78 0.52
CA TRP A 124 -12.53 1.59 -0.05
C TRP A 124 -13.05 1.05 -1.39
N ASP A 125 -12.62 -0.14 -1.82
CA ASP A 125 -13.25 -0.79 -2.95
C ASP A 125 -14.74 -1.06 -2.61
N SER A 126 -15.64 -0.81 -3.56
CA SER A 126 -17.10 -0.84 -3.32
C SER A 126 -17.60 -2.15 -2.72
N HIS A 127 -17.05 -3.28 -3.16
CA HIS A 127 -17.40 -4.60 -2.66
C HIS A 127 -16.93 -4.82 -1.21
N ILE A 128 -15.78 -4.26 -0.81
CA ILE A 128 -15.29 -4.32 0.58
C ILE A 128 -16.12 -3.42 1.48
N ALA A 129 -16.40 -2.19 1.04
CA ALA A 129 -17.25 -1.27 1.79
C ALA A 129 -18.67 -1.84 1.99
N THR A 130 -19.23 -2.48 0.96
CA THR A 130 -20.54 -3.14 1.04
C THR A 130 -20.51 -4.32 2.00
N ALA A 131 -19.52 -5.22 1.87
CA ALA A 131 -19.38 -6.36 2.77
C ALA A 131 -19.24 -5.91 4.23
N LYS A 132 -18.41 -4.90 4.49
CA LYS A 132 -18.23 -4.32 5.84
C LYS A 132 -19.56 -3.80 6.40
N SER A 133 -20.31 -3.05 5.61
CA SER A 133 -21.61 -2.50 6.00
C SER A 133 -22.64 -3.60 6.31
N LEU A 134 -22.73 -4.65 5.49
CA LEU A 134 -23.62 -5.79 5.73
C LEU A 134 -23.26 -6.54 7.02
N MET A 135 -21.97 -6.69 7.31
CA MET A 135 -21.47 -7.31 8.54
C MET A 135 -21.79 -6.45 9.78
N GLU A 136 -21.57 -5.14 9.71
CA GLU A 136 -21.87 -4.21 10.81
C GLU A 136 -23.36 -4.12 11.12
N GLN A 137 -24.21 -4.23 10.10
CA GLN A 137 -25.67 -4.30 10.25
C GLN A 137 -26.18 -5.68 10.67
N ASN A 138 -25.29 -6.67 10.86
CA ASN A 138 -25.63 -8.05 11.21
C ASN A 138 -26.65 -8.72 10.25
N LEU A 139 -26.60 -8.38 8.96
CA LEU A 139 -27.54 -8.89 7.95
C LEU A 139 -27.16 -10.30 7.43
N LEU A 140 -25.95 -10.76 7.74
CA LEU A 140 -25.41 -12.04 7.28
C LEU A 140 -25.55 -13.16 8.33
N GLY A 141 -26.03 -12.84 9.53
CA GLY A 141 -26.07 -13.78 10.65
C GLY A 141 -24.67 -14.23 11.08
N GLU A 142 -24.55 -15.49 11.49
CA GLU A 142 -23.26 -16.06 11.86
C GLU A 142 -22.40 -16.34 10.62
N LEU A 143 -21.26 -15.66 10.54
CA LEU A 143 -20.30 -15.85 9.45
C LEU A 143 -19.56 -17.17 9.62
N VAL A 144 -19.87 -18.12 8.74
CA VAL A 144 -19.31 -19.47 8.73
C VAL A 144 -18.03 -19.55 7.89
N ASP A 145 -18.05 -18.90 6.71
CA ASP A 145 -16.97 -18.92 5.73
C ASP A 145 -16.86 -17.58 4.97
N CYS A 146 -15.66 -17.24 4.51
CA CYS A 146 -15.41 -16.11 3.62
C CYS A 146 -14.24 -16.40 2.67
N GLU A 147 -14.49 -16.19 1.38
CA GLU A 147 -13.50 -16.30 0.31
C GLU A 147 -13.24 -14.92 -0.31
N ILE A 148 -11.98 -14.47 -0.32
CA ILE A 148 -11.55 -13.26 -1.03
C ILE A 148 -10.58 -13.71 -2.12
N ARG A 149 -10.86 -13.32 -3.37
CA ARG A 149 -10.09 -13.74 -4.54
C ARG A 149 -9.57 -12.58 -5.34
N PHE A 150 -8.38 -12.76 -5.91
CA PHE A 150 -7.86 -11.89 -6.95
C PHE A 150 -7.30 -12.74 -8.07
N ASP A 151 -8.17 -13.01 -9.05
CA ASP A 151 -7.83 -13.83 -10.21
C ASP A 151 -7.30 -12.94 -11.33
N ARG A 152 -6.14 -13.30 -11.87
CA ARG A 152 -5.53 -12.58 -12.98
C ARG A 152 -5.03 -13.55 -14.04
N TYR A 153 -5.45 -13.30 -15.28
CA TYR A 153 -4.80 -13.83 -16.46
C TYR A 153 -3.78 -12.84 -16.98
N ALA A 154 -2.54 -13.27 -17.17
CA ALA A 154 -1.48 -12.43 -17.75
C ALA A 154 -0.58 -13.29 -18.63
N LYS A 155 -0.77 -13.17 -19.95
CA LYS A 155 0.05 -13.88 -20.94
C LYS A 155 1.50 -13.40 -20.95
N GLU A 156 1.70 -12.11 -20.68
CA GLU A 156 3.00 -11.45 -20.72
C GLU A 156 3.49 -11.08 -19.32
N LYS A 157 4.82 -10.96 -19.21
CA LYS A 157 5.51 -10.48 -18.02
C LYS A 157 5.13 -9.04 -17.68
N ASN A 158 5.34 -8.67 -16.43
CA ASN A 158 5.15 -7.32 -15.94
C ASN A 158 6.10 -6.34 -16.65
N VAL A 159 5.55 -5.27 -17.21
CA VAL A 159 6.33 -4.18 -17.83
C VAL A 159 7.34 -3.57 -16.85
N LYS A 160 7.03 -3.59 -15.54
CA LYS A 160 7.96 -3.17 -14.48
C LYS A 160 8.86 -4.34 -14.09
N VAL A 161 10.03 -4.42 -14.73
CA VAL A 161 11.03 -5.50 -14.56
C VAL A 161 11.38 -5.76 -13.08
N TRP A 162 11.50 -4.71 -12.25
CA TRP A 162 11.83 -4.85 -10.83
C TRP A 162 10.78 -5.64 -10.03
N LYS A 163 9.54 -5.76 -10.52
CA LYS A 163 8.51 -6.59 -9.86
C LYS A 163 8.70 -8.09 -10.09
N GLU A 164 9.58 -8.46 -11.01
CA GLU A 164 9.90 -9.84 -11.38
C GLU A 164 11.33 -10.26 -11.02
N SER A 165 12.11 -9.38 -10.38
CA SER A 165 13.52 -9.66 -10.06
C SER A 165 13.71 -10.82 -9.08
N GLY A 166 12.66 -11.21 -8.34
CA GLY A 166 12.73 -12.24 -7.30
C GLY A 166 13.40 -11.75 -6.02
N GLU A 167 13.71 -10.46 -5.93
CA GLU A 167 14.22 -9.83 -4.73
C GLU A 167 13.17 -9.84 -3.61
N LEU A 168 13.63 -9.71 -2.37
CA LEU A 168 12.76 -9.62 -1.20
C LEU A 168 11.77 -8.45 -1.36
N GLY A 169 10.49 -8.68 -1.06
CA GLY A 169 9.44 -7.67 -1.22
C GLY A 169 8.93 -7.50 -2.65
N THR A 170 9.34 -8.36 -3.59
CA THR A 170 8.83 -8.40 -4.98
C THR A 170 7.95 -9.62 -5.23
N GLY A 171 7.31 -9.69 -6.40
CA GLY A 171 6.42 -10.78 -6.75
C GLY A 171 4.95 -10.56 -6.37
N LEU A 172 4.10 -11.48 -6.83
CA LEU A 172 2.65 -11.31 -6.85
C LEU A 172 2.00 -11.35 -5.47
N VAL A 173 2.61 -12.02 -4.49
CA VAL A 173 2.13 -12.00 -3.11
C VAL A 173 2.31 -10.60 -2.50
N TYR A 174 3.45 -9.95 -2.75
CA TYR A 174 3.68 -8.57 -2.32
C TYR A 174 2.91 -7.53 -3.14
N ASP A 175 2.61 -7.82 -4.40
CA ASP A 175 1.86 -6.88 -5.26
C ASP A 175 0.34 -6.98 -5.08
N LEU A 176 -0.21 -8.20 -5.03
CA LEU A 176 -1.66 -8.44 -4.95
C LEU A 176 -2.05 -9.01 -3.59
N GLY A 177 -1.33 -10.03 -3.10
CA GLY A 177 -1.62 -10.72 -1.84
C GLY A 177 -1.79 -9.80 -0.64
N VAL A 178 -0.94 -8.77 -0.52
CA VAL A 178 -1.01 -7.78 0.57
C VAL A 178 -2.36 -7.08 0.67
N HIS A 179 -3.07 -6.91 -0.44
CA HIS A 179 -4.40 -6.31 -0.44
C HIS A 179 -5.45 -7.27 0.13
N LEU A 180 -5.40 -8.54 -0.26
CA LEU A 180 -6.36 -9.52 0.26
C LEU A 180 -6.13 -9.71 1.77
N ILE A 181 -4.87 -9.76 2.21
CA ILE A 181 -4.51 -9.89 3.63
C ILE A 181 -5.02 -8.67 4.41
N ASP A 182 -4.84 -7.46 3.86
CA ASP A 182 -5.33 -6.25 4.48
C ASP A 182 -6.88 -6.21 4.56
N GLN A 183 -7.57 -6.56 3.48
CA GLN A 183 -9.03 -6.64 3.44
C GLN A 183 -9.57 -7.63 4.48
N ALA A 184 -8.94 -8.80 4.58
CA ALA A 184 -9.24 -9.80 5.57
C ALA A 184 -9.11 -9.27 7.01
N LEU A 185 -7.98 -8.63 7.32
CA LEU A 185 -7.75 -8.01 8.63
C LEU A 185 -8.72 -6.85 8.89
N TYR A 186 -9.08 -6.09 7.86
CA TYR A 186 -10.04 -4.97 7.96
C TYR A 186 -11.48 -5.44 8.24
N LEU A 187 -11.90 -6.54 7.60
CA LEU A 187 -13.24 -7.10 7.79
C LEU A 187 -13.35 -7.86 9.12
N PHE A 188 -12.37 -8.70 9.47
CA PHE A 188 -12.47 -9.68 10.56
C PHE A 188 -11.59 -9.38 11.79
N GLY A 189 -10.67 -8.42 11.69
CA GLY A 189 -9.66 -8.18 12.72
C GLY A 189 -8.63 -9.31 12.85
N SER A 190 -7.77 -9.22 13.85
CA SER A 190 -6.72 -10.21 14.12
C SER A 190 -7.19 -11.47 14.88
N ARG A 191 -8.49 -11.54 15.24
CA ARG A 191 -9.01 -12.57 16.17
C ARG A 191 -9.38 -13.90 15.51
N ARG A 192 -9.40 -13.98 14.18
CA ARG A 192 -9.72 -15.20 13.44
C ARG A 192 -8.49 -15.72 12.69
N ARG A 193 -8.22 -17.03 12.80
CA ARG A 193 -7.18 -17.68 12.01
C ARG A 193 -7.58 -17.62 10.54
N CYS A 194 -6.62 -17.25 9.70
CA CYS A 194 -6.79 -17.20 8.26
C CYS A 194 -5.89 -18.27 7.62
N MET A 195 -6.35 -18.85 6.51
CA MET A 195 -5.48 -19.60 5.61
C MET A 195 -5.36 -18.81 4.32
N LEU A 196 -4.12 -18.45 3.97
CA LEU A 196 -3.78 -17.93 2.66
C LEU A 196 -3.43 -19.11 1.76
N MET A 197 -4.21 -19.30 0.70
CA MET A 197 -3.93 -20.23 -0.36
C MET A 197 -3.59 -19.46 -1.64
N CYS A 198 -2.31 -19.45 -1.99
CA CYS A 198 -1.85 -18.89 -3.26
C CYS A 198 -1.64 -20.02 -4.27
N VAL A 199 -2.40 -20.01 -5.37
CA VAL A 199 -2.28 -20.99 -6.45
C VAL A 199 -1.74 -20.28 -7.69
N ILE A 200 -0.49 -20.59 -8.04
CA ILE A 200 0.16 -20.06 -9.23
C ILE A 200 0.20 -21.17 -10.29
N SER A 201 -0.56 -21.02 -11.38
CA SER A 201 -0.52 -21.96 -12.51
C SER A 201 0.42 -21.43 -13.60
N THR A 202 1.67 -21.93 -13.57
CA THR A 202 2.71 -21.53 -14.54
C THR A 202 2.45 -22.05 -15.96
N LYS A 203 1.61 -23.08 -16.12
CA LYS A 203 1.27 -23.65 -17.44
C LYS A 203 0.09 -22.96 -18.14
N GLY A 204 -0.70 -22.16 -17.41
CA GLY A 204 -1.93 -21.57 -17.92
C GLY A 204 -1.91 -20.05 -18.06
N HIS A 205 -0.85 -19.35 -17.64
CA HIS A 205 -0.85 -17.88 -17.48
C HIS A 205 -1.89 -17.35 -16.48
N TRP A 206 -2.40 -18.23 -15.61
CA TRP A 206 -3.41 -17.92 -14.60
C TRP A 206 -2.78 -17.83 -13.21
N LEU A 207 -3.12 -16.77 -12.50
CA LEU A 207 -2.86 -16.61 -11.08
C LEU A 207 -4.18 -16.52 -10.34
N MET A 208 -4.30 -17.31 -9.27
CA MET A 208 -5.38 -17.23 -8.30
C MET A 208 -4.77 -17.05 -6.91
N ILE A 209 -5.07 -15.94 -6.26
CA ILE A 209 -4.76 -15.75 -4.85
C ILE A 209 -6.08 -15.77 -4.10
N THR A 210 -6.22 -16.73 -3.18
CA THR A 210 -7.42 -16.92 -2.37
C THR A 210 -7.06 -16.86 -0.89
N LEU A 211 -7.77 -16.02 -0.14
CA LEU A 211 -7.80 -16.09 1.32
C LEU A 211 -9.11 -16.74 1.75
N ILE A 212 -8.99 -17.76 2.61
CA ILE A 212 -10.14 -18.47 3.18
C ILE A 212 -10.16 -18.26 4.69
N PHE A 213 -11.30 -17.80 5.18
CA PHE A 213 -11.63 -17.72 6.60
C PHE A 213 -12.75 -18.68 6.92
N SER A 214 -12.43 -19.79 7.60
CA SER A 214 -13.44 -20.75 8.03
C SER A 214 -13.37 -20.98 9.53
N SER A 215 -14.52 -20.94 10.19
CA SER A 215 -14.68 -21.41 11.57
C SER A 215 -14.51 -22.94 11.69
N ILE A 216 -14.69 -23.67 10.58
CA ILE A 216 -14.70 -25.15 10.50
C ILE A 216 -13.27 -25.72 10.39
N MET A 217 -12.31 -24.93 9.93
CA MET A 217 -10.93 -25.38 9.71
C MET A 217 -10.16 -25.68 11.02
N LEU A 218 -10.76 -25.37 12.18
CA LEU A 218 -10.30 -25.82 13.50
C LEU A 218 -10.50 -27.33 13.74
N THR A 219 -11.37 -27.99 12.98
CA THR A 219 -11.74 -29.40 13.21
C THR A 219 -10.91 -30.38 12.38
N VAL A 220 -10.41 -29.97 11.21
CA VAL A 220 -9.70 -30.88 10.28
C VAL A 220 -8.21 -31.03 10.64
N LEU A 221 -7.57 -30.01 11.21
CA LEU A 221 -6.16 -30.08 11.65
C LEU A 221 -5.94 -30.76 13.02
N LYS A 222 -7.01 -31.28 13.66
CA LYS A 222 -6.89 -32.19 14.81
C LYS A 222 -6.85 -33.67 14.42
N TRP A 223 -6.99 -33.98 13.12
CA TRP A 223 -7.06 -35.34 12.59
C TRP A 223 -6.07 -35.62 11.45
N CYS A 224 -4.99 -34.84 11.36
CA CYS A 224 -3.79 -35.17 10.57
C CYS A 224 -2.56 -34.99 11.44
#